data_AF-A0A8H6PPV2-F1
#
_entry.id   AF-A0A8H6PPV2-F1
#
_cell.length_a   1.000
_cell.length_b   1.000
_cell.length_c   1.000
_cell.angle_alpha   90.00
_cell.angle_beta   90.00
_cell.angle_gamma   90.00
#
_symmetry.space_group_name_H-M   'P 1'
#
loop_
_entity.id
_entity.type
_entity.pdbx_description
1 polymer ?
#
loop_
_entity_poly.entity_id
_entity_poly.type
_entity_poly.pdbx_seq_one_letter_code
_entity_poly.pdbx_strand_id
1 'polypeptide(L)'
;MHNIKSLSALLCLLLAVGPTAVLSAPIAEVESLAKRQATHSNTDAASFMGAGIPDGPNFNKGDFFSTSSEEDCDENEDDNGNGSQSSSSTNTDAGGFATFGIPDGPSATFGNFYHHDYEETHSEEPAPAPPKPPVETPPPAPPAPAPPAEAPPAPAPPPPEPAPPADHDCTCE
;
A
#
# COMPACT_ATOMS: atom_id res chain seq x y z
N MET A 1 52.26 32.85 31.38
CA MET A 1 52.67 31.84 30.38
C MET A 1 51.80 30.61 30.60
N HIS A 2 50.72 30.48 29.83
CA HIS A 2 49.82 29.33 29.94
C HIS A 2 50.45 28.16 29.19
N ASN A 3 50.67 27.05 29.88
CA ASN A 3 51.32 25.87 29.33
C ASN A 3 50.41 25.24 28.27
N ILE A 4 50.60 25.63 27.01
CA ILE A 4 49.98 25.06 25.79
C ILE A 4 50.09 23.52 25.69
N LYS A 5 50.98 22.90 26.48
CA LYS A 5 51.09 21.43 26.59
C LYS A 5 49.98 20.78 27.41
N SER A 6 49.30 21.47 28.32
CA SER A 6 48.23 20.85 29.12
C SER A 6 46.88 20.80 28.39
N LEU A 7 46.68 21.65 27.38
CA LEU A 7 45.42 21.69 26.62
C LEU A 7 45.27 20.46 25.72
N SER A 8 46.38 20.01 25.13
CA SER A 8 46.42 18.79 24.31
C SER A 8 46.15 17.53 25.12
N ALA A 9 46.62 17.46 26.36
CA ALA A 9 46.36 16.31 27.24
C ALA A 9 44.89 16.22 27.67
N LEU A 10 44.23 17.36 27.86
CA LEU A 10 42.81 17.43 28.24
C LEU A 10 41.89 17.01 27.08
N LEU A 11 42.24 17.38 25.84
CA LEU A 11 41.54 16.91 24.64
C LEU A 11 41.69 15.40 24.42
N CYS A 12 42.89 14.83 24.62
CA CYS A 12 43.07 13.37 24.55
C CYS A 12 42.27 12.62 25.63
N LEU A 13 42.10 13.20 26.83
CA LEU A 13 41.28 12.60 27.87
C LEU A 13 39.78 12.64 27.53
N LEU A 14 39.31 13.74 26.91
CA LEU A 14 37.93 13.87 26.40
C LEU A 14 37.63 12.93 25.23
N LEU A 15 38.62 12.63 24.38
CA LEU A 15 38.49 11.68 23.26
C LEU A 15 38.65 10.21 23.69
N ALA A 16 39.40 9.93 24.76
CA ALA A 16 39.60 8.59 25.29
C ALA A 16 38.46 8.13 26.22
N VAL A 17 37.72 9.05 26.82
CA VAL A 17 36.39 8.78 27.36
C VAL A 17 35.44 8.78 26.17
N GLY A 18 35.39 7.66 25.45
CA GLY A 18 34.37 7.42 24.45
C GLY A 18 32.97 7.68 25.05
N PRO A 19 31.93 7.89 24.22
CA PRO A 19 30.58 8.25 24.67
C PRO A 19 29.84 7.13 25.44
N THR A 20 30.55 6.18 26.04
CA THR A 20 30.02 5.00 26.73
C THR A 20 30.02 5.13 28.25
N ALA A 21 29.99 6.35 28.77
CA ALA A 21 29.86 6.61 30.21
C ALA A 21 28.69 7.57 30.48
N VAL A 22 27.49 7.14 30.13
CA VAL A 22 26.24 7.72 30.66
C VAL A 22 25.57 6.64 31.52
N LEU A 23 25.56 6.91 32.83
CA LEU A 23 24.73 6.37 33.90
C LEU A 23 24.16 4.93 33.74
N SER A 24 24.76 4.01 34.49
CA SER A 24 24.03 2.89 35.08
C SER A 24 23.07 3.43 36.15
N ALA A 25 21.79 3.60 35.81
CA ALA A 25 20.69 3.80 36.75
C ALA A 25 19.92 2.48 36.93
N PRO A 26 19.43 2.16 38.14
CA PRO A 26 18.72 0.92 38.41
C PRO A 26 17.39 0.84 37.66
N ILE A 27 17.07 -0.35 37.14
CA ILE A 27 15.81 -0.72 36.51
C ILE A 27 14.72 -0.63 37.58
N ALA A 28 14.01 0.50 37.63
CA ALA A 28 12.67 0.56 38.16
C ALA A 28 11.74 0.10 37.03
N GLU A 29 10.89 -0.90 37.32
CA GLU A 29 9.75 -1.24 36.49
C GLU A 29 8.96 0.04 36.17
N VAL A 30 9.03 0.47 34.92
CA VAL A 30 8.06 1.39 34.35
C VAL A 30 7.39 0.61 33.24
N GLU A 31 6.32 -0.07 33.62
CA GLU A 31 5.29 -0.61 32.74
C GLU A 31 4.61 0.56 32.02
N SER A 32 5.33 1.22 31.10
CA SER A 32 4.82 2.21 30.14
C SER A 32 5.88 2.58 29.09
N LEU A 33 6.69 1.61 28.65
CA LEU A 33 7.64 1.82 27.54
C LEU A 33 6.99 1.58 26.16
N ALA A 34 5.67 1.34 26.14
CA ALA A 34 4.87 1.14 24.94
C ALA A 34 3.95 2.34 24.63
N LYS A 35 4.11 3.48 25.33
CA LYS A 35 3.43 4.73 24.97
C LYS A 35 4.18 5.32 23.77
N ARG A 36 3.66 4.95 22.61
CA ARG A 36 4.25 5.10 21.28
C ARG A 36 4.73 6.53 21.11
N GLN A 37 6.01 6.65 20.74
CA GLN A 37 6.49 7.88 20.11
C GLN A 37 5.49 8.16 18.97
N ALA A 38 4.87 9.34 18.95
CA ALA A 38 4.34 9.83 17.68
C ALA A 38 5.55 10.01 16.77
N THR A 39 5.87 8.99 15.98
CA THR A 39 7.16 8.86 15.27
C THR A 39 7.06 9.63 13.96
N HIS A 40 7.01 10.96 14.05
CA HIS A 40 7.26 11.79 12.88
C HIS A 40 8.70 11.53 12.41
N SER A 41 8.83 10.76 11.34
CA SER A 41 10.10 10.33 10.77
C SER A 41 10.31 11.01 9.44
N ASN A 42 11.29 11.92 9.38
CA ASN A 42 11.66 12.61 8.15
C ASN A 42 13.09 12.23 7.76
N THR A 43 13.32 11.91 6.49
CA THR A 43 14.65 11.69 5.91
C THR A 43 14.83 12.55 4.68
N ASP A 44 15.85 13.40 4.69
CA ASP A 44 16.22 14.26 3.56
C ASP A 44 17.64 13.96 3.09
N ALA A 45 17.81 13.86 1.77
CA ALA A 45 19.09 13.68 1.11
C ALA A 45 19.15 14.51 -0.18
N ALA A 46 20.27 15.19 -0.40
CA ALA A 46 20.51 15.91 -1.63
C ALA A 46 21.98 15.83 -2.05
N SER A 47 22.22 15.81 -3.35
CA SER A 47 23.55 15.80 -3.96
C SER A 47 23.61 16.84 -5.05
N PHE A 48 24.66 17.66 -5.06
CA PHE A 48 24.85 18.73 -6.05
C PHE A 48 26.24 18.63 -6.67
N MET A 49 26.31 18.82 -7.98
CA MET A 49 27.53 18.87 -8.75
C MET A 49 27.46 20.05 -9.71
N GLY A 50 28.51 20.86 -9.74
CA GLY A 50 28.60 22.00 -10.64
C GLY A 50 29.95 22.05 -11.34
N ALA A 51 29.94 22.46 -12.60
CA ALA A 51 31.14 22.75 -13.37
C ALA A 51 30.89 23.97 -14.26
N GLY A 52 31.89 24.83 -14.42
CA GLY A 52 31.74 26.01 -15.25
C GLY A 52 33.07 26.67 -15.56
N ILE A 53 33.07 27.46 -16.62
CA ILE A 53 34.17 28.36 -16.95
C ILE A 53 33.91 29.70 -16.24
N PRO A 54 34.88 30.30 -15.55
CA PRO A 54 34.73 31.66 -15.02
C PRO A 54 34.32 32.61 -16.15
N ASP A 55 33.28 33.41 -15.93
CA ASP A 55 32.68 34.30 -16.93
C ASP A 55 32.19 33.60 -18.22
N GLY A 56 32.05 32.28 -18.20
CA GLY A 56 31.61 31.45 -19.31
C GLY A 56 30.50 30.48 -18.90
N PRO A 57 30.05 29.58 -19.79
CA PRO A 57 28.94 28.69 -19.51
C PRO A 57 29.14 27.89 -18.23
N ASN A 58 28.07 27.80 -17.45
CA ASN A 58 27.96 27.00 -16.25
C ASN A 58 26.97 25.85 -16.46
N PHE A 59 27.24 24.77 -15.75
CA PHE A 59 26.40 23.61 -15.64
C PHE A 59 26.27 23.26 -14.15
N ASN A 60 25.05 23.04 -13.70
CA ASN A 60 24.75 22.52 -12.37
C ASN A 60 23.80 21.33 -12.50
N LYS A 61 24.06 20.26 -11.76
CA LYS A 61 23.17 19.13 -11.62
C LYS A 61 22.94 18.86 -10.15
N GLY A 62 21.71 18.59 -9.77
CA GLY A 62 21.37 18.13 -8.45
C GLY A 62 20.39 16.98 -8.49
N ASP A 63 20.46 16.12 -7.47
CA ASP A 63 19.48 15.08 -7.19
C ASP A 63 19.01 15.27 -5.74
N PHE A 64 17.74 15.06 -5.46
CA PHE A 64 17.15 15.19 -4.14
C PHE A 64 16.19 14.05 -3.84
N PHE A 65 16.05 13.72 -2.57
CA PHE A 65 15.17 12.69 -2.04
C PHE A 65 14.71 13.12 -0.64
N SER A 66 13.41 13.09 -0.39
CA SER A 66 12.78 13.42 0.87
C SER A 66 11.66 12.42 1.14
N THR A 67 11.54 11.99 2.39
CA THR A 67 10.42 11.16 2.83
C THR A 67 9.99 11.62 4.22
N SER A 68 8.68 11.75 4.40
CA SER A 68 8.05 12.01 5.69
C SER A 68 7.03 10.93 6.00
N SER A 69 6.94 10.54 7.26
CA SER A 69 5.87 9.68 7.75
C SER A 69 5.27 10.28 9.01
N GLU A 70 3.95 10.30 9.07
CA GLU A 70 3.18 10.81 10.20
C GLU A 70 2.27 9.68 10.67
N GLU A 71 2.21 9.45 11.98
CA GLU A 71 1.28 8.52 12.59
C GLU A 71 0.42 9.28 13.60
N ASP A 72 -0.88 9.34 13.33
CA ASP A 72 -1.85 9.92 14.24
C ASP A 72 -2.33 8.81 15.17
N CYS A 73 -1.74 8.77 16.36
CA CYS A 73 -2.29 8.02 17.49
C CYS A 73 -3.24 8.94 18.24
N ASP A 74 -4.55 8.85 17.99
CA ASP A 74 -5.56 9.54 18.79
C ASP A 74 -5.57 8.94 20.21
N GLU A 75 -4.70 9.44 21.08
CA GLU A 75 -4.79 9.22 22.53
C GLU A 75 -5.85 10.15 23.13
N ASN A 76 -7.11 9.99 22.71
CA ASN A 76 -8.23 10.51 23.49
C ASN A 76 -8.64 9.43 24.49
N GLU A 77 -8.02 9.50 25.67
CA GLU A 77 -8.51 8.89 26.91
C GLU A 77 -9.81 9.60 27.31
N ASP A 78 -10.92 9.35 26.61
CA ASP A 78 -12.25 9.71 27.08
C ASP A 78 -13.28 8.62 26.77
N ASP A 79 -13.95 8.22 27.84
CA ASP A 79 -14.67 6.99 28.12
C ASP A 79 -16.01 6.88 27.36
N ASN A 80 -16.02 6.94 26.02
CA ASN A 80 -17.23 6.71 25.21
C ASN A 80 -16.95 6.21 23.78
N GLY A 81 -16.70 4.89 23.65
CA GLY A 81 -17.30 4.05 22.60
C GLY A 81 -17.16 4.43 21.11
N ASN A 82 -16.13 5.18 20.70
CA ASN A 82 -15.82 5.37 19.29
C ASN A 82 -14.37 4.95 19.06
N GLY A 83 -14.17 3.88 18.28
CA GLY A 83 -12.90 3.17 18.16
C GLY A 83 -11.73 4.08 17.80
N SER A 84 -10.59 3.82 18.43
CA SER A 84 -9.31 4.44 18.09
C SER A 84 -9.03 4.25 16.61
N GLN A 85 -9.16 5.33 15.83
CA GLN A 85 -8.69 5.34 14.45
C GLN A 85 -7.20 5.67 14.51
N SER A 86 -6.38 4.77 13.98
CA SER A 86 -4.97 5.07 13.73
C SER A 86 -4.81 5.28 12.24
N SER A 87 -4.32 6.46 11.86
CA SER A 87 -3.94 6.78 10.49
C SER A 87 -2.43 6.95 10.42
N SER A 88 -1.82 6.35 9.41
CA SER A 88 -0.42 6.57 9.07
C SER A 88 -0.31 7.06 7.64
N SER A 89 0.31 8.22 7.46
CA SER A 89 0.66 8.79 6.16
C SER A 89 2.14 8.60 5.88
N THR A 90 2.51 8.45 4.61
CA THR A 90 3.90 8.46 4.14
C THR A 90 3.98 9.16 2.80
N ASN A 91 4.77 10.23 2.75
CA ASN A 91 5.01 10.99 1.52
C ASN A 91 6.47 10.82 1.11
N THR A 92 6.72 10.67 -0.18
CA THR A 92 8.06 10.53 -0.75
C THR A 92 8.21 11.42 -1.97
N ASP A 93 9.16 12.35 -1.89
CA ASP A 93 9.58 13.23 -2.96
C ASP A 93 10.97 12.84 -3.45
N ALA A 94 11.14 12.72 -4.76
CA ALA A 94 12.45 12.48 -5.34
C ALA A 94 12.57 13.17 -6.68
N GLY A 95 13.76 13.65 -7.02
CA GLY A 95 13.92 14.28 -8.31
C GLY A 95 15.35 14.60 -8.63
N GLY A 96 15.55 14.98 -9.88
CA GLY A 96 16.84 15.42 -10.39
C GLY A 96 16.64 16.60 -11.32
N PHE A 97 17.57 17.54 -11.27
CA PHE A 97 17.60 18.70 -12.15
C PHE A 97 18.98 18.91 -12.73
N ALA A 98 19.01 19.55 -13.89
CA ALA A 98 20.18 19.96 -14.62
C ALA A 98 19.92 21.38 -15.16
N THR A 99 20.78 22.32 -14.78
CA THR A 99 20.73 23.71 -15.19
C THR A 99 21.95 24.02 -16.04
N PHE A 100 21.74 24.68 -17.17
CA PHE A 100 22.79 25.21 -18.04
C PHE A 100 22.56 26.70 -18.23
N GLY A 101 23.61 27.51 -18.18
CA GLY A 101 23.46 28.95 -18.38
C GLY A 101 24.76 29.68 -18.61
N ILE A 102 24.65 30.93 -19.08
CA ILE A 102 25.78 31.87 -19.12
C ILE A 102 25.62 32.80 -17.90
N PRO A 103 26.70 33.14 -17.17
CA PRO A 103 26.68 34.18 -16.16
C PRO A 103 26.07 35.46 -16.71
N ASP A 104 25.12 36.07 -15.97
CA ASP A 104 24.35 37.25 -16.39
C ASP A 104 23.54 37.09 -17.69
N GLY A 105 23.44 35.88 -18.22
CA GLY A 105 22.75 35.53 -19.46
C GLY A 105 21.57 34.58 -19.26
N PRO A 106 20.96 34.09 -20.35
CA PRO A 106 19.87 33.13 -20.27
C PRO A 106 20.36 31.79 -19.68
N SER A 107 19.47 31.14 -18.93
CA SER A 107 19.67 29.79 -18.41
C SER A 107 18.42 28.96 -18.62
N ALA A 108 18.60 27.64 -18.64
CA ALA A 108 17.52 26.67 -18.72
C ALA A 108 17.75 25.55 -17.71
N THR A 109 16.69 25.20 -16.98
CA THR A 109 16.67 24.09 -16.04
C THR A 109 15.75 23.01 -16.56
N PHE A 110 16.24 21.78 -16.59
CA PHE A 110 15.49 20.59 -16.96
C PHE A 110 15.56 19.62 -15.81
N GLY A 111 14.47 18.93 -15.52
CA GLY A 111 14.45 17.99 -14.42
C GLY A 111 13.24 17.09 -14.46
N ASN A 112 13.36 16.00 -13.70
CA ASN A 112 12.29 15.05 -13.47
C ASN A 112 11.97 15.05 -11.99
N PHE A 113 10.68 14.99 -11.67
CA PHE A 113 10.17 15.02 -10.32
C PHE A 113 9.23 13.84 -10.13
N TYR A 114 9.40 13.15 -9.02
CA TYR A 114 8.60 12.03 -8.57
C TYR A 114 8.04 12.38 -7.20
N HIS A 115 6.74 12.15 -7.05
CA HIS A 115 6.00 12.37 -5.82
C HIS A 115 5.13 11.14 -5.60
N HIS A 116 5.11 10.63 -4.38
CA HIS A 116 4.32 9.48 -3.99
C HIS A 116 3.77 9.67 -2.58
N ASP A 117 2.45 9.62 -2.49
CA ASP A 117 1.70 9.69 -1.24
C ASP A 117 1.09 8.32 -0.93
N TYR A 118 1.19 7.91 0.33
CA TYR A 118 0.59 6.69 0.87
C TYR A 118 -0.15 7.02 2.15
N GLU A 119 -1.38 6.54 2.28
CA GLU A 119 -2.24 6.73 3.45
C GLU A 119 -2.82 5.38 3.84
N GLU A 120 -2.63 4.98 5.10
CA GLU A 120 -3.19 3.77 5.67
C GLU A 120 -4.03 4.13 6.89
N THR A 121 -5.33 3.81 6.83
CA THR A 121 -6.26 3.97 7.94
C THR A 121 -6.64 2.60 8.48
N HIS A 122 -6.19 2.27 9.70
CA HIS A 122 -6.67 1.10 10.41
C HIS A 122 -7.90 1.46 11.25
N SER A 123 -9.07 1.00 10.81
CA SER A 123 -10.24 0.84 11.68
C SER A 123 -10.21 -0.56 12.29
N GLU A 124 -10.35 -0.67 13.61
CA GLU A 124 -10.72 -1.94 14.22
C GLU A 124 -12.06 -2.41 13.64
N GLU A 125 -12.03 -3.46 12.82
CA GLU A 125 -13.24 -4.16 12.42
C GLU A 125 -13.86 -4.80 13.68
N PRO A 126 -15.18 -4.64 13.93
CA PRO A 126 -15.81 -5.25 15.10
C PRO A 126 -15.55 -6.76 15.08
N ALA A 127 -15.10 -7.31 16.22
CA ALA A 127 -14.89 -8.75 16.35
C ALA A 127 -16.11 -9.52 15.83
N PRO A 128 -15.92 -10.60 15.05
CA PRO A 128 -17.03 -11.35 14.48
C PRO A 128 -18.01 -11.74 15.59
N ALA A 129 -19.29 -11.43 15.40
CA ALA A 129 -20.32 -11.81 16.36
C ALA A 129 -20.24 -13.32 16.65
N PRO A 130 -20.41 -13.75 17.92
CA PRO A 130 -20.35 -15.17 18.26
C PRO A 130 -21.29 -15.98 17.35
N PRO A 131 -20.88 -17.19 16.92
CA PRO A 131 -21.65 -17.97 15.97
C PRO A 131 -23.06 -18.19 16.51
N LYS A 132 -24.07 -17.92 15.66
CA LYS A 132 -25.48 -18.16 16.01
C LYS A 132 -25.65 -19.63 16.41
N PRO A 133 -26.44 -19.94 17.46
CA PRO A 133 -26.74 -21.32 17.80
C PRO A 133 -27.33 -22.05 16.59
N PRO A 134 -27.07 -23.35 16.44
CA PRO A 134 -27.56 -24.11 15.30
C PRO A 134 -29.08 -24.01 15.23
N VAL A 135 -29.59 -23.55 14.09
CA VAL A 135 -31.01 -23.55 13.79
C VAL A 135 -31.46 -25.00 13.73
N GLU A 136 -32.38 -25.40 14.62
CA GLU A 136 -32.98 -26.72 14.55
C GLU A 136 -33.65 -26.89 13.17
N THR A 137 -33.19 -27.88 12.42
CA THR A 137 -33.74 -28.17 11.11
C THR A 137 -35.12 -28.82 11.31
N PRO A 138 -36.19 -28.31 10.68
CA PRO A 138 -37.50 -28.96 10.74
C PRO A 138 -37.39 -30.40 10.24
N PRO A 139 -38.15 -31.36 10.80
CA PRO A 139 -38.16 -32.72 10.31
C PRO A 139 -38.56 -32.73 8.81
N PRO A 140 -37.98 -33.63 8.01
CA PRO A 140 -38.27 -33.69 6.58
C PRO A 140 -39.77 -33.94 6.36
N ALA A 141 -40.34 -33.20 5.40
CA ALA A 141 -41.72 -33.38 4.99
C ALA A 141 -41.94 -34.82 4.48
N PRO A 142 -43.10 -35.42 4.76
CA PRO A 142 -43.42 -36.75 4.25
C PRO A 142 -43.39 -36.76 2.71
N PRO A 143 -43.00 -37.89 2.09
CA PRO A 143 -42.90 -38.00 0.64
C PRO A 143 -44.27 -37.76 -0.02
N ALA A 144 -44.24 -37.02 -1.13
CA ALA A 144 -45.44 -36.73 -1.91
C ALA A 144 -46.05 -38.03 -2.50
N PRO A 145 -47.38 -38.09 -2.68
CA PRO A 145 -48.04 -39.22 -3.34
C PRO A 145 -47.47 -39.47 -4.74
N ALA A 146 -47.38 -40.74 -5.13
CA ALA A 146 -46.93 -41.11 -6.47
C ALA A 146 -47.90 -40.56 -7.55
N PRO A 147 -47.37 -40.10 -8.69
CA PRO A 147 -48.20 -39.62 -9.79
C PRO A 147 -49.08 -40.75 -10.35
N PRO A 148 -50.26 -40.42 -10.91
CA PRO A 148 -51.12 -41.41 -11.56
C PRO A 148 -50.40 -42.10 -12.72
N ALA A 149 -50.63 -43.40 -12.88
CA ALA A 149 -50.07 -44.16 -13.99
C ALA A 149 -50.55 -43.60 -15.34
N GLU A 150 -49.63 -43.47 -16.30
CA GLU A 150 -49.95 -43.02 -17.65
C GLU A 150 -50.88 -44.00 -18.36
N ALA A 151 -51.81 -43.47 -19.14
CA ALA A 151 -52.72 -44.26 -19.96
C ALA A 151 -51.95 -44.94 -21.11
N PRO A 152 -52.36 -46.15 -21.54
CA PRO A 152 -51.68 -46.85 -22.62
C PRO A 152 -51.76 -46.08 -23.95
N PRO A 153 -50.73 -46.21 -24.82
CA PRO A 153 -50.64 -45.47 -26.06
C PRO A 153 -51.77 -45.84 -27.03
N ALA A 154 -52.25 -44.85 -27.77
CA ALA A 154 -53.28 -45.03 -28.79
C ALA A 154 -52.74 -45.86 -29.98
N PRO A 155 -53.61 -46.64 -30.68
CA PRO A 155 -53.21 -47.40 -31.86
C PRO A 155 -52.69 -46.50 -32.98
N ALA A 156 -51.68 -46.99 -33.71
CA ALA A 156 -51.08 -46.27 -34.83
C ALA A 156 -52.06 -46.12 -36.01
N PRO A 157 -51.98 -45.02 -36.77
CA PRO A 157 -52.80 -44.82 -37.96
C PRO A 157 -52.43 -45.82 -39.08
N PRO A 158 -53.38 -46.17 -39.96
CA PRO A 158 -53.12 -47.09 -41.06
C PRO A 158 -52.14 -46.48 -42.09
N PRO A 159 -51.34 -47.32 -42.77
CA PRO A 159 -50.36 -46.86 -43.75
C PRO A 159 -51.02 -46.21 -44.98
N PRO A 160 -50.34 -45.23 -45.61
CA PRO A 160 -50.85 -44.57 -46.80
C PRO A 160 -50.89 -45.53 -48.01
N GLU A 161 -51.88 -45.33 -48.88
CA GLU A 161 -52.04 -46.11 -50.11
C GLU A 161 -50.91 -45.81 -51.12
N PRO A 162 -50.50 -46.80 -51.95
CA PRO A 162 -49.46 -46.62 -52.95
C PRO A 162 -49.88 -45.64 -54.06
N ALA A 163 -48.94 -44.80 -54.49
CA ALA A 163 -49.12 -43.91 -55.63
C ALA A 163 -49.19 -44.68 -56.96
N PRO A 164 -49.96 -44.19 -57.96
CA PRO A 164 -50.02 -44.80 -59.28
C PRO A 164 -48.70 -44.66 -60.05
N PRO A 165 -48.40 -45.57 -60.99
CA PRO A 165 -47.15 -45.55 -61.75
C PRO A 165 -47.10 -44.34 -62.70
N ALA A 166 -45.91 -43.75 -62.82
CA ALA A 166 -45.64 -42.65 -63.74
C ALA A 166 -45.42 -43.17 -65.16
N ASP A 167 -46.09 -42.57 -66.14
CA ASP A 167 -45.90 -42.83 -67.56
C ASP A 167 -44.52 -42.32 -68.01
N HIS A 168 -43.80 -43.19 -68.73
CA HIS A 168 -42.54 -42.86 -69.39
C HIS A 168 -42.81 -42.15 -70.71
N ASP A 169 -42.80 -40.81 -70.71
CA ASP A 169 -42.73 -40.03 -71.94
C ASP A 169 -41.27 -39.98 -72.43
N CYS A 170 -40.98 -40.85 -73.41
CA CYS A 170 -39.85 -40.73 -74.31
C CYS A 170 -40.16 -39.65 -75.36
N THR A 171 -39.29 -38.67 -75.53
CA THR A 171 -38.48 -38.48 -76.76
C THR A 171 -37.80 -37.11 -76.76
N CYS A 172 -36.51 -37.13 -77.11
CA CYS A 172 -35.77 -35.99 -77.62
C CYS A 172 -35.61 -36.20 -79.12
N GLU A 173 -36.08 -35.27 -79.94
CA GLU A 173 -35.39 -34.68 -81.11
C GLU A 173 -36.21 -33.50 -81.66
#